data_AF-A0A7W6K645-F1
#
_entry.id   AF-A0A7W6K645-F1
#
_cell.length_a   1.000
_cell.length_b   1.000
_cell.length_c   1.000
_cell.angle_alpha   90.00
_cell.angle_beta   90.00
_cell.angle_gamma   90.00
#
_symmetry.space_group_name_H-M   'P 1'
#
loop_
_entity.id
_entity.type
_entity.pdbx_description
1 polymer ?
#
loop_
_entity_poly.entity_id
_entity_poly.type
_entity_poly.pdbx_seq_one_letter_code
_entity_poly.pdbx_strand_id
1 'polypeptide(L)'
;MSNLPADTTLKQLAGAIKARWVCEQAHQQMKEELGLDHFEGRSWKGLHRHALMTMIAYTFLQHHRLQIAKREKKEEVAAIRTA
;
A
#
# COMPACT_ATOMS: atom_id res chain seq x y z
N MET A 1 -17.13 -5.46 15.44
CA MET A 1 -18.47 -5.24 14.88
C MET A 1 -18.33 -4.67 13.47
N SER A 2 -18.91 -5.30 12.45
CA SER A 2 -18.90 -4.83 11.06
C SER A 2 -20.32 -4.60 10.58
N ASN A 3 -20.56 -3.54 9.81
CA ASN A 3 -21.86 -3.28 9.17
C ASN A 3 -22.02 -4.04 7.83
N LEU A 4 -21.47 -5.25 7.76
CA LEU A 4 -21.51 -6.09 6.56
C LEU A 4 -22.83 -6.88 6.52
N PRO A 5 -23.38 -7.17 5.32
CA PRO A 5 -24.56 -8.01 5.17
C PRO A 5 -24.41 -9.36 5.89
N ALA A 6 -25.51 -9.90 6.41
CA ALA A 6 -25.49 -11.14 7.20
C ALA A 6 -25.04 -12.36 6.37
N ASP A 7 -25.20 -12.31 5.06
CA ASP A 7 -24.78 -13.33 4.08
C ASP A 7 -23.33 -13.16 3.61
N THR A 8 -22.56 -12.21 4.18
CA THR A 8 -21.14 -12.04 3.83
C THR A 8 -20.36 -13.30 4.11
N THR A 9 -19.70 -13.83 3.09
CA THR A 9 -18.90 -15.05 3.24
C THR A 9 -17.69 -14.82 4.14
N LEU A 10 -17.24 -15.87 4.83
CA LEU A 10 -16.04 -15.82 5.66
C LEU A 10 -14.80 -15.38 4.85
N LYS A 11 -14.73 -15.76 3.56
CA LYS A 11 -13.65 -15.36 2.65
C LYS A 11 -13.64 -13.84 2.40
N GLN A 12 -14.80 -13.24 2.19
CA GLN A 12 -14.92 -11.79 2.01
C GLN A 12 -14.57 -11.04 3.30
N LEU A 13 -15.05 -11.54 4.45
CA LEU A 13 -14.73 -10.97 5.76
C LEU A 13 -13.22 -11.01 6.03
N ALA A 14 -12.58 -12.18 5.83
CA ALA A 14 -11.13 -12.32 5.99
C ALA A 14 -10.36 -11.42 5.01
N GLY A 15 -10.84 -11.29 3.77
CA GLY A 15 -10.28 -10.37 2.78
C GLY A 15 -10.33 -8.91 3.23
N ALA A 16 -11.47 -8.45 3.76
CA ALA A 16 -11.63 -7.09 4.27
C ALA A 16 -10.72 -6.81 5.49
N ILE A 17 -10.63 -7.77 6.43
CA ILE A 17 -9.74 -7.66 7.59
C ILE A 17 -8.29 -7.59 7.14
N LYS A 18 -7.88 -8.42 6.18
CA LYS A 18 -6.51 -8.42 5.65
C LYS A 18 -6.21 -7.14 4.87
N ALA A 19 -7.17 -6.59 4.13
CA ALA A 19 -6.98 -5.33 3.40
C ALA A 19 -6.63 -4.17 4.34
N ARG A 20 -7.12 -4.20 5.59
CA ARG A 20 -6.76 -3.21 6.61
C ARG A 20 -5.25 -3.16 6.86
N TRP A 21 -4.58 -4.32 6.89
CA TRP A 21 -3.13 -4.45 7.13
C TRP A 21 -2.28 -3.63 6.15
N VAL A 22 -2.80 -3.34 4.95
CA VAL A 22 -2.11 -2.50 3.98
C VAL A 22 -1.81 -1.11 4.55
N CYS A 23 -2.67 -0.58 5.43
CA CYS A 23 -2.44 0.69 6.11
C CYS A 23 -1.24 0.60 7.06
N GLU A 24 -1.15 -0.44 7.88
CA GLU A 24 -0.01 -0.66 8.79
C GLU A 24 1.30 -0.84 8.01
N GLN A 25 1.26 -1.64 6.93
CA GLN A 25 2.42 -1.82 6.06
C GLN A 25 2.85 -0.50 5.42
N ALA A 26 1.91 0.31 4.92
CA ALA A 26 2.22 1.62 4.35
C ALA A 26 2.89 2.55 5.37
N HIS A 27 2.39 2.59 6.61
CA HIS A 27 3.02 3.38 7.68
C HIS A 27 4.41 2.87 8.02
N GLN A 28 4.62 1.56 8.09
CA GLN A 28 5.93 0.98 8.35
C GLN A 28 6.93 1.38 7.26
N GLN A 29 6.58 1.22 5.99
CA GLN A 29 7.46 1.58 4.86
C GLN A 29 7.74 3.08 4.83
N MET A 30 6.74 3.92 5.07
CA MET A 30 6.94 5.37 5.09
C MET A 30 7.91 5.80 6.19
N LYS A 31 7.88 5.16 7.37
CA LYS A 31 8.85 5.42 8.45
C LYS A 31 10.21 4.81 8.12
N GLU A 32 10.28 3.49 8.06
CA GLU A 32 11.53 2.74 8.04
C GLU A 32 12.30 2.88 6.71
N GLU A 33 11.61 3.01 5.59
CA GLU A 33 12.25 3.07 4.26
C GLU A 33 12.31 4.50 3.70
N LEU A 34 11.34 5.36 4.03
CA LEU A 34 11.19 6.69 3.40
C LEU A 34 11.39 7.86 4.38
N GLY A 35 11.76 7.58 5.63
CA GLY A 35 12.19 8.57 6.60
C GLY A 35 11.08 9.48 7.12
N LEU A 36 9.83 9.01 7.19
CA LEU A 36 8.72 9.77 7.78
C LEU A 36 9.03 10.19 9.23
N ASP A 37 9.75 9.35 9.97
CA ASP A 37 10.18 9.56 11.35
C ASP A 37 11.55 10.25 11.49
N HIS A 38 12.18 10.68 10.39
CA HIS A 38 13.46 11.39 10.39
C HIS A 38 13.32 12.93 10.43
N PHE A 39 12.11 13.46 10.63
CA PHE A 39 11.91 14.90 10.68
C PHE A 39 12.35 15.48 12.04
N GLU A 40 13.37 16.34 12.02
CA GLU A 40 13.94 16.97 13.24
C GLU A 40 13.53 18.45 13.44
N GLY A 41 12.69 18.99 12.54
CA GLY A 41 12.26 20.38 12.61
C GLY A 41 11.20 20.65 13.69
N ARG A 42 10.97 21.93 14.01
CA ARG A 42 10.01 22.36 15.07
C ARG A 42 8.80 23.13 14.55
N SER A 43 8.54 23.11 13.23
CA SER A 43 7.40 23.80 12.64
C SER A 43 6.35 22.82 12.14
N TRP A 44 5.09 23.09 12.43
CA TRP A 44 3.95 22.33 11.90
C TRP A 44 3.97 22.30 10.37
N LYS A 45 4.23 23.45 9.74
CA LYS A 45 4.33 23.56 8.28
C LYS A 45 5.47 22.71 7.72
N GLY A 46 6.61 22.64 8.40
CA GLY A 46 7.73 21.77 8.03
C GLY A 46 7.37 20.30 8.13
N LEU A 47 6.77 19.88 9.24
CA LEU A 47 6.32 18.49 9.44
C LEU A 47 5.30 18.08 8.36
N HIS A 48 4.33 18.93 8.08
CA HIS A 48 3.29 18.64 7.09
C HIS A 48 3.87 18.52 5.66
N ARG A 49 4.84 19.37 5.31
CA ARG A 49 5.57 19.27 4.02
C ARG A 49 6.40 18.00 3.94
N HIS A 50 7.10 17.64 5.02
CA HIS A 50 7.88 16.42 5.11
C HIS A 50 6.99 15.19 4.89
N ALA A 51 5.91 15.06 5.67
CA ALA A 51 4.95 13.99 5.53
C ALA A 51 4.35 13.92 4.12
N LEU A 52 3.99 15.05 3.52
CA LEU A 52 3.48 15.10 2.14
C LEU A 52 4.49 14.56 1.14
N MET A 53 5.76 14.99 1.22
CA MET A 53 6.80 14.51 0.32
C MET A 53 7.07 13.01 0.49
N THR A 54 7.10 12.51 1.73
CA THR A 54 7.22 11.07 2.01
C THR A 54 6.04 10.28 1.43
N MET A 55 4.80 10.78 1.56
CA MET A 55 3.62 10.15 0.96
C MET A 55 3.70 10.14 -0.57
N ILE A 56 4.15 11.23 -1.20
CA ILE A 56 4.34 11.28 -2.66
C ILE A 56 5.36 10.23 -3.10
N ALA A 57 6.51 10.14 -2.43
CA ALA A 57 7.53 9.12 -2.72
C ALA A 57 6.97 7.70 -2.57
N TYR A 58 6.20 7.43 -1.49
CA TYR A 58 5.52 6.17 -1.30
C TYR A 58 4.57 5.86 -2.46
N THR A 59 3.71 6.80 -2.86
CA THR A 59 2.76 6.58 -3.98
C THR A 59 3.46 6.32 -5.30
N PHE A 60 4.59 6.97 -5.57
CA PHE A 60 5.40 6.71 -6.75
C PHE A 60 5.94 5.27 -6.76
N LEU A 61 6.48 4.79 -5.63
CA LEU A 61 6.96 3.41 -5.51
C LEU A 61 5.83 2.40 -5.63
N GLN A 62 4.68 2.64 -5.01
CA GLN A 62 3.51 1.75 -5.16
C GLN A 62 3.02 1.72 -6.61
N HIS A 63 3.01 2.86 -7.31
CA HIS A 63 2.68 2.90 -8.72
C HIS A 63 3.62 1.99 -9.53
N HIS A 64 4.93 2.11 -9.33
CA HIS A 64 5.92 1.26 -10.00
C HIS A 64 5.75 -0.23 -9.67
N ARG A 65 5.57 -0.60 -8.40
CA ARG A 65 5.33 -1.98 -7.97
C ARG A 65 4.10 -2.58 -8.66
N LEU A 66 3.01 -1.81 -8.77
CA LEU A 66 1.81 -2.24 -9.47
C LEU A 66 2.02 -2.44 -10.97
N GLN A 67 2.83 -1.61 -11.62
CA GLN A 67 3.14 -1.78 -13.05
C GLN A 67 3.97 -3.05 -13.30
N ILE A 68 4.95 -3.32 -12.43
CA ILE A 68 5.78 -4.55 -12.49
C ILE A 68 4.90 -5.78 -12.32
N ALA A 69 4.08 -5.82 -11.26
CA ALA A 69 3.19 -6.96 -11.00
C ALA A 69 2.19 -7.21 -12.14
N LYS A 70 1.68 -6.14 -12.79
CA LYS A 70 0.81 -6.27 -13.97
C LYS A 70 1.55 -6.89 -15.15
N ARG A 71 2.81 -6.50 -15.37
CA ARG A 71 3.64 -7.04 -16.46
C ARG A 71 3.94 -8.51 -16.23
N GLU A 72 4.39 -8.88 -15.04
CA GLU A 72 4.69 -10.27 -14.66
C GLU A 72 3.47 -11.16 -14.85
N LYS A 73 2.28 -10.72 -14.40
CA LYS A 73 1.03 -11.45 -14.61
C LYS A 73 0.68 -11.63 -16.09
N LYS A 74 0.95 -10.62 -16.93
CA LYS A 74 0.72 -10.70 -18.38
C LYS A 74 1.64 -11.73 -19.03
N GLU A 75 2.91 -11.75 -18.61
CA GLU A 75 3.92 -12.70 -19.09
C GLU A 75 3.58 -14.14 -18.66
N GLU A 76 3.16 -14.35 -17.41
CA GLU A 76 2.68 -15.64 -16.91
C GLU A 76 1.49 -16.17 -17.72
N VAL A 77 0.49 -15.32 -17.97
CA VAL A 77 -0.68 -15.69 -18.77
C VAL A 77 -0.31 -16.00 -20.22
N ALA A 78 0.67 -15.28 -20.80
CA ALA A 78 1.16 -15.55 -22.14
C ALA A 78 1.86 -16.91 -22.20
N ALA A 79 2.72 -17.22 -21.21
CA ALA A 79 3.43 -18.49 -21.11
C ALA A 79 2.48 -19.70 -21.02
N ILE A 80 1.42 -19.59 -20.20
CA ILE A 80 0.38 -20.62 -20.08
C ILE A 80 -0.37 -20.84 -21.41
N ARG A 81 -0.56 -19.79 -22.22
CA ARG A 81 -1.25 -19.89 -23.52
C ARG A 81 -0.37 -20.48 -24.63
N THR A 82 0.95 -20.40 -24.47
CA THR A 82 1.92 -20.94 -25.43
C THR A 82 2.42 -22.34 -25.06
N ALA A 83 2.05 -22.85 -23.88
CA ALA A 83 2.31 -24.22 -23.42
C ALA A 83 1.12 -25.13 -23.73
#